data_AF-A0A948L038-F1
#
_entry.id   AF-A0A948L038-F1
#
_cell.length_a   1.000
_cell.length_b   1.000
_cell.length_c   1.000
_cell.angle_alpha   90.00
_cell.angle_beta   90.00
_cell.angle_gamma   90.00
#
_symmetry.space_group_name_H-M   'P 1'
#
loop_
_entity.id
_entity.type
_entity.pdbx_description
1 polymer ?
#
loop_
_entity_poly.entity_id
_entity_poly.type
_entity_poly.pdbx_seq_one_letter_code
_entity_poly.pdbx_strand_id
1 'polypeptide(L)'
;MFRKATKGQETRERLLAIAETSVLAKGFAATSIEEVIAEAGITKSGFFYHFSDKNALAHEMLQRYVAANDEIFEELFGRGAELADDPLQSFLIGLKLLAETMADLPNGHPGCLIASVCYQERLFDHTVRQLTADSVHKWNAFFRERIDAIAAAHPPAEPVDLDQLAGMMSCIVDGGIIMSKTLGDPSILPKQILLFRSYVKLLFQP
;
A
#
# COMPACT_ATOMS: atom_id res chain seq x y z
N MET A 1 7.52 27.48 -5.98
CA MET A 1 6.27 28.25 -5.81
C MET A 1 5.12 27.26 -5.83
N PHE A 2 4.64 26.81 -4.66
CA PHE A 2 3.53 25.86 -4.58
C PHE A 2 2.23 26.57 -4.96
N ARG A 3 1.59 26.11 -6.05
CA ARG A 3 0.32 26.66 -6.52
C ARG A 3 -0.78 26.18 -5.57
N LYS A 4 -1.47 27.11 -4.92
CA LYS A 4 -2.59 26.81 -4.01
C LYS A 4 -3.65 25.98 -4.75
N ALA A 5 -4.08 24.88 -4.15
CA ALA A 5 -5.12 24.03 -4.72
C ALA A 5 -6.40 24.86 -4.97
N THR A 6 -7.08 24.57 -6.07
CA THR A 6 -8.39 25.18 -6.34
C THR A 6 -9.42 24.63 -5.37
N LYS A 7 -10.50 25.39 -5.08
CA LYS A 7 -11.61 24.91 -4.24
C LYS A 7 -12.20 23.58 -4.74
N GLY A 8 -12.21 23.37 -6.06
CA GLY A 8 -12.64 22.10 -6.66
C GLY A 8 -11.70 20.94 -6.34
N GLN A 9 -10.38 21.16 -6.38
CA GLN A 9 -9.39 20.15 -5.97
C GLN A 9 -9.50 19.83 -4.48
N GLU A 10 -9.63 20.85 -3.61
CA GLU A 10 -9.82 20.63 -2.16
C GLU A 10 -11.08 19.80 -1.87
N THR A 11 -12.18 20.07 -2.58
CA THR A 11 -13.43 19.31 -2.44
C THR A 11 -13.26 17.87 -2.90
N ARG A 12 -12.58 17.66 -4.02
CA ARG A 12 -12.30 16.33 -4.56
C ARG A 12 -11.43 15.49 -3.63
N GLU A 13 -10.36 16.08 -3.08
CA GLU A 13 -9.49 15.38 -2.12
C GLU A 13 -10.22 15.02 -0.83
N ARG A 14 -11.13 15.88 -0.37
CA ARG A 14 -12.00 15.59 0.78
C ARG A 14 -12.94 14.42 0.51
N LEU A 15 -13.56 14.37 -0.68
CA LEU A 15 -14.42 13.25 -1.08
C LEU A 15 -13.64 11.92 -1.11
N LEU A 16 -12.43 11.92 -1.67
CA LEU A 16 -11.57 10.74 -1.71
C LEU A 16 -11.17 10.28 -0.30
N ALA A 17 -10.77 11.20 0.58
CA ALA A 17 -10.38 10.87 1.95
C ALA A 17 -11.52 10.26 2.77
N ILE A 18 -12.73 10.81 2.64
CA ILE A 18 -13.94 10.29 3.29
C ILE A 18 -14.28 8.90 2.76
N ALA A 19 -14.26 8.73 1.43
CA ALA A 19 -14.55 7.46 0.80
C ALA A 19 -13.54 6.38 1.22
N GLU A 20 -12.24 6.69 1.19
CA GLU A 20 -11.17 5.79 1.60
C GLU A 20 -11.34 5.34 3.05
N THR A 21 -11.55 6.29 3.97
CA THR A 21 -11.79 5.99 5.39
C THR A 21 -13.00 5.07 5.57
N SER A 22 -14.11 5.37 4.89
CA SER A 22 -15.33 4.58 4.96
C SER A 22 -15.15 3.18 4.37
N VAL A 23 -14.49 3.06 3.23
CA VAL A 23 -14.20 1.77 2.57
C VAL A 23 -13.30 0.90 3.45
N LEU A 24 -12.26 1.46 4.06
CA LEU A 24 -11.36 0.72 4.95
C LEU A 24 -12.03 0.29 6.26
N ALA A 25 -13.03 1.05 6.72
CA ALA A 25 -13.77 0.75 7.94
C ALA A 25 -14.86 -0.31 7.76
N LYS A 26 -15.66 -0.23 6.68
CA LYS A 26 -16.86 -1.08 6.50
C LYS A 26 -17.00 -1.73 5.12
N GLY A 27 -16.02 -1.54 4.24
CA GLY A 27 -16.00 -2.12 2.90
C GLY A 27 -16.76 -1.29 1.85
N PHE A 28 -16.40 -1.48 0.59
CA PHE A 28 -16.93 -0.68 -0.52
C PHE A 28 -18.44 -0.83 -0.69
N ALA A 29 -18.98 -2.04 -0.58
CA ALA A 29 -20.42 -2.30 -0.67
C ALA A 29 -21.25 -1.42 0.30
N ALA A 30 -20.77 -1.29 1.55
CA ALA A 30 -21.47 -0.58 2.62
C ALA A 30 -21.25 0.94 2.61
N THR A 31 -20.38 1.44 1.73
CA THR A 31 -20.10 2.87 1.59
C THR A 31 -20.97 3.49 0.49
N SER A 32 -22.04 4.18 0.82
CA SER A 32 -22.93 4.83 -0.17
C SER A 32 -22.34 6.12 -0.77
N ILE A 33 -22.88 6.63 -1.88
CA ILE A 33 -22.51 7.98 -2.37
C ILE A 33 -23.14 9.04 -1.46
N GLU A 34 -24.36 8.79 -0.99
CA GLU A 34 -25.14 9.68 -0.13
C GLU A 34 -24.45 9.97 1.21
N GLU A 35 -23.84 8.96 1.85
CA GLU A 35 -23.08 9.19 3.08
C GLU A 35 -21.83 10.05 2.82
N VAL A 36 -21.11 9.81 1.71
CA VAL A 36 -19.88 10.54 1.37
C VAL A 36 -20.23 12.01 1.08
N ILE A 37 -21.36 12.26 0.41
CA ILE A 37 -21.91 13.60 0.19
C ILE A 37 -22.25 14.27 1.52
N ALA A 38 -22.96 13.56 2.40
CA ALA A 38 -23.41 14.09 3.68
C ALA A 38 -22.22 14.47 4.57
N GLU A 39 -21.22 13.60 4.67
CA GLU A 39 -20.01 13.85 5.45
C GLU A 39 -19.13 14.95 4.84
N ALA A 40 -19.05 15.02 3.50
CA ALA A 40 -18.35 16.10 2.83
C ALA A 40 -19.10 17.44 2.93
N GLY A 41 -20.37 17.46 3.31
CA GLY A 41 -21.18 18.67 3.38
C GLY A 41 -21.34 19.34 2.01
N ILE A 42 -21.50 18.56 0.94
CA ILE A 42 -21.71 19.07 -0.42
C ILE A 42 -23.09 18.67 -0.96
N THR A 43 -23.46 19.20 -2.13
CA THR A 43 -24.68 18.79 -2.82
C THR A 43 -24.43 17.55 -3.68
N LYS A 44 -25.50 16.83 -4.01
CA LYS A 44 -25.46 15.71 -4.97
C LYS A 44 -24.85 16.14 -6.32
N SER A 45 -25.27 17.29 -6.85
CA SER A 45 -24.68 17.85 -8.08
C SER A 45 -23.19 18.18 -7.93
N GLY A 46 -22.76 18.62 -6.74
CA GLY A 46 -21.35 18.84 -6.43
C GLY A 46 -20.52 17.57 -6.46
N PHE A 47 -21.06 16.44 -6.00
CA PHE A 47 -20.40 15.14 -6.13
C PHE A 47 -20.26 14.72 -7.59
N PHE A 48 -21.35 14.77 -8.36
CA PHE A 48 -21.35 14.34 -9.77
C PHE A 48 -20.55 15.26 -10.70
N TYR A 49 -20.18 16.46 -10.23
CA TYR A 49 -19.18 17.30 -10.90
C TYR A 49 -17.77 16.66 -10.85
N HIS A 50 -17.45 15.89 -9.80
CA HIS A 50 -16.15 15.27 -9.61
C HIS A 50 -16.11 13.80 -10.05
N PHE A 51 -17.16 13.04 -9.79
CA PHE A 51 -17.20 11.59 -10.07
C PHE A 51 -18.53 11.22 -10.74
N SER A 52 -18.47 10.57 -11.90
CA SER A 52 -19.68 10.15 -12.64
C SER A 52 -20.50 9.11 -11.88
N ASP A 53 -19.84 8.28 -11.10
CA ASP A 53 -20.41 7.16 -10.38
C ASP A 53 -19.43 6.67 -9.28
N LYS A 54 -19.81 5.58 -8.61
CA LYS A 54 -19.03 4.99 -7.51
C LYS A 54 -17.76 4.27 -8.00
N ASN A 55 -17.74 3.75 -9.23
CA ASN A 55 -16.54 3.13 -9.81
C ASN A 55 -15.51 4.20 -10.19
N ALA A 56 -15.95 5.36 -10.72
CA ALA A 56 -15.08 6.50 -10.94
C ALA A 56 -14.41 6.97 -9.63
N LEU A 57 -15.18 7.06 -8.54
CA LEU A 57 -14.63 7.33 -7.21
C LEU A 57 -13.65 6.23 -6.76
N ALA A 58 -13.98 4.95 -6.96
CA ALA A 58 -13.12 3.83 -6.58
C ALA A 58 -11.78 3.82 -7.32
N HIS A 59 -11.82 4.09 -8.63
CA HIS A 59 -10.63 4.14 -9.47
C HIS A 59 -9.67 5.24 -8.99
N GLU A 60 -10.19 6.44 -8.79
CA GLU A 60 -9.44 7.60 -8.31
C GLU A 60 -8.88 7.39 -6.90
N MET A 61 -9.68 6.80 -6.01
CA MET A 61 -9.27 6.43 -4.66
C MET A 61 -8.13 5.40 -4.69
N LEU A 62 -8.24 4.38 -5.56
CA LEU A 62 -7.20 3.37 -5.71
C LEU A 62 -5.91 3.96 -6.30
N GLN A 63 -6.01 4.86 -7.30
CA GLN A 63 -4.84 5.55 -7.85
C GLN A 63 -4.13 6.39 -6.78
N ARG A 64 -4.88 7.15 -5.99
CA ARG A 64 -4.33 7.93 -4.88
C ARG A 64 -3.66 7.03 -3.84
N TYR A 65 -4.30 5.92 -3.47
CA TYR A 65 -3.75 4.95 -2.53
C TYR A 65 -2.44 4.34 -3.05
N VAL A 66 -2.41 3.91 -4.30
CA VAL A 66 -1.21 3.30 -4.92
C VAL A 66 -0.07 4.31 -4.95
N ALA A 67 -0.33 5.54 -5.39
CA ALA A 67 0.67 6.61 -5.40
C ALA A 67 1.25 6.88 -4.01
N ALA A 68 0.41 6.92 -2.96
CA ALA A 68 0.89 7.12 -1.60
C ALA A 68 1.77 5.96 -1.10
N ASN A 69 1.45 4.71 -1.47
CA ASN A 69 2.29 3.56 -1.12
C ASN A 69 3.61 3.56 -1.90
N ASP A 70 3.58 3.97 -3.18
CA ASP A 70 4.78 4.11 -4.00
C ASP A 70 5.74 5.16 -3.39
N GLU A 71 5.22 6.32 -2.99
CA GLU A 71 6.01 7.37 -2.32
C GLU A 71 6.63 6.85 -1.01
N ILE A 72 5.88 6.11 -0.20
CA ILE A 72 6.41 5.49 1.04
C ILE A 72 7.54 4.51 0.71
N PHE A 73 7.37 3.62 -0.28
CA PHE A 73 8.42 2.67 -0.64
C PHE A 73 9.66 3.37 -1.20
N GLU A 74 9.49 4.35 -2.09
CA GLU A 74 10.58 5.13 -2.64
C GLU A 74 11.35 5.88 -1.54
N GLU A 75 10.65 6.52 -0.60
CA GLU A 75 11.29 7.24 0.51
C GLU A 75 12.07 6.28 1.41
N LEU A 76 11.44 5.23 1.93
CA LEU A 76 12.04 4.39 2.96
C LEU A 76 13.20 3.55 2.43
N PHE A 77 13.07 2.98 1.23
CA PHE A 77 14.16 2.24 0.61
C PHE A 77 15.21 3.15 -0.04
N GLY A 78 14.83 4.36 -0.46
CA GLY A 78 15.78 5.40 -0.87
C GLY A 78 16.69 5.82 0.28
N ARG A 79 16.12 6.09 1.45
CA ARG A 79 16.89 6.34 2.69
C ARG A 79 17.79 5.18 3.07
N GLY A 80 17.33 3.93 2.87
CA GLY A 80 18.17 2.75 3.04
C GLY A 80 19.42 2.77 2.15
N ALA A 81 19.26 3.14 0.88
CA ALA A 81 20.35 3.26 -0.09
C ALA A 81 21.30 4.43 0.22
N GLU A 82 20.81 5.53 0.78
CA GLU A 82 21.67 6.64 1.24
C GLU A 82 22.54 6.27 2.46
N LEU A 83 22.08 5.32 3.28
CA LEU A 83 22.73 4.94 4.54
C LEU A 83 23.74 3.79 4.40
N ALA A 84 23.71 3.03 3.29
CA ALA A 84 24.64 1.93 3.06
C ALA A 84 24.84 1.65 1.57
N ASP A 85 26.11 1.52 1.14
CA ASP A 85 26.46 1.16 -0.24
C ASP A 85 26.17 -0.33 -0.54
N ASP A 86 26.22 -1.18 0.49
CA ASP A 86 25.95 -2.60 0.36
C ASP A 86 24.45 -2.85 0.07
N PRO A 87 24.09 -3.56 -1.02
CA PRO A 87 22.68 -3.75 -1.41
C PRO A 87 21.89 -4.55 -0.37
N LEU A 88 22.53 -5.48 0.34
CA LEU A 88 21.86 -6.22 1.42
C LEU A 88 21.60 -5.30 2.60
N GLN A 89 22.61 -4.58 3.09
CA GLN A 89 22.42 -3.67 4.23
C GLN A 89 21.39 -2.57 3.95
N SER A 90 21.46 -1.92 2.78
CA SER A 90 20.50 -0.88 2.40
C SER A 90 19.06 -1.40 2.36
N PHE A 91 18.84 -2.58 1.79
CA PHE A 91 17.52 -3.23 1.78
C PHE A 91 17.02 -3.59 3.17
N LEU A 92 17.89 -4.14 4.03
CA LEU A 92 17.58 -4.46 5.41
C LEU A 92 17.26 -3.19 6.23
N ILE A 93 17.90 -2.05 5.94
CA ILE A 93 17.55 -0.76 6.54
C ILE A 93 16.16 -0.32 6.06
N GLY A 94 15.88 -0.38 4.76
CA GLY A 94 14.55 -0.05 4.21
C GLY A 94 13.42 -0.88 4.84
N LEU A 95 13.61 -2.18 5.01
CA LEU A 95 12.65 -3.05 5.72
C LEU A 95 12.47 -2.67 7.20
N LYS A 96 13.55 -2.26 7.88
CA LYS A 96 13.48 -1.81 9.27
C LYS A 96 12.70 -0.50 9.39
N LEU A 97 12.96 0.45 8.51
CA LEU A 97 12.24 1.72 8.43
C LEU A 97 10.75 1.49 8.11
N LEU A 98 10.45 0.60 7.16
CA LEU A 98 9.06 0.20 6.87
C LEU A 98 8.36 -0.37 8.09
N ALA A 99 9.01 -1.28 8.83
CA ALA A 99 8.45 -1.82 10.07
C ALA A 99 8.21 -0.74 11.13
N GLU A 100 9.10 0.25 11.26
CA GLU A 100 8.94 1.38 12.18
C GLU A 100 7.77 2.27 11.77
N THR A 101 7.67 2.64 10.49
CA THR A 101 6.53 3.39 9.96
C THR A 101 5.20 2.68 10.22
N MET A 102 5.15 1.35 10.06
CA MET A 102 3.94 0.57 10.36
C MET A 102 3.63 0.51 11.86
N ALA A 103 4.65 0.50 12.72
CA ALA A 103 4.49 0.48 14.17
C ALA A 103 4.01 1.83 14.74
N ASP A 104 4.38 2.93 14.09
CA ASP A 104 4.02 4.30 14.51
C ASP A 104 2.59 4.70 14.11
N LEU A 105 1.87 3.87 13.34
CA LEU A 105 0.49 4.15 12.97
C LEU A 105 -0.44 4.06 14.19
N PRO A 106 -1.19 5.13 14.51
CA PRO A 106 -2.12 5.11 15.62
C PRO A 106 -3.26 4.12 15.34
N ASN A 107 -3.42 3.14 16.23
CA ASN A 107 -4.34 2.00 16.06
C ASN A 107 -3.95 0.99 14.97
N GLY A 108 -2.70 1.03 14.49
CA GLY A 108 -2.19 0.13 13.46
C GLY A 108 -2.63 0.49 12.03
N HIS A 109 -2.25 -0.37 11.09
CA HIS A 109 -2.52 -0.14 9.67
C HIS A 109 -4.03 -0.12 9.36
N PRO A 110 -4.57 0.92 8.69
CA PRO A 110 -6.01 1.12 8.53
C PRO A 110 -6.67 0.09 7.60
N GLY A 111 -5.87 -0.65 6.81
CA GLY A 111 -6.31 -1.70 5.91
C GLY A 111 -5.69 -1.53 4.53
N CYS A 112 -5.88 -2.52 3.65
CA CYS A 112 -5.39 -2.48 2.28
C CYS A 112 -6.58 -2.29 1.32
N LEU A 113 -6.51 -1.25 0.47
CA LEU A 113 -7.56 -1.01 -0.53
C LEU A 113 -7.54 -2.06 -1.65
N ILE A 114 -6.36 -2.59 -2.00
CA ILE A 114 -6.27 -3.71 -2.95
C ILE A 114 -6.99 -4.95 -2.41
N ALA A 115 -6.77 -5.29 -1.13
CA ALA A 115 -7.49 -6.39 -0.49
C ALA A 115 -9.01 -6.14 -0.47
N SER A 116 -9.44 -4.90 -0.22
CA SER A 116 -10.86 -4.53 -0.22
C SER A 116 -11.52 -4.71 -1.60
N VAL A 117 -10.80 -4.38 -2.66
CA VAL A 117 -11.25 -4.61 -4.04
C VAL A 117 -11.30 -6.11 -4.35
N CYS A 118 -10.28 -6.87 -3.96
CA CYS A 118 -10.19 -8.31 -4.17
C CYS A 118 -11.39 -9.08 -3.59
N TYR A 119 -11.73 -8.84 -2.31
CA TYR A 119 -12.85 -9.52 -1.66
C TYR A 119 -14.23 -9.09 -2.18
N GLN A 120 -14.31 -7.96 -2.87
CA GLN A 120 -15.56 -7.40 -3.40
C GLN A 120 -15.51 -7.21 -4.92
N GLU A 121 -14.72 -8.04 -5.61
CA GLU A 121 -14.36 -7.90 -7.03
C GLU A 121 -15.57 -7.62 -7.94
N ARG A 122 -16.70 -8.30 -7.69
CA ARG A 122 -17.94 -8.18 -8.49
C ARG A 122 -18.59 -6.80 -8.46
N LEU A 123 -18.19 -5.92 -7.54
CA LEU A 123 -18.68 -4.54 -7.45
C LEU A 123 -17.89 -3.56 -8.30
N PHE A 124 -16.75 -4.01 -8.84
CA PHE A 124 -15.81 -3.17 -9.57
C PHE A 124 -15.80 -3.50 -11.05
N ASP A 125 -15.61 -2.48 -11.88
CA ASP A 125 -15.43 -2.67 -13.31
C ASP A 125 -14.08 -3.33 -13.65
N HIS A 126 -13.84 -3.60 -14.93
CA HIS A 126 -12.57 -4.17 -15.37
C HIS A 126 -11.37 -3.23 -15.10
N THR A 127 -11.57 -1.93 -15.19
CA THR A 127 -10.50 -0.94 -15.05
C THR A 127 -9.94 -0.92 -13.64
N VAL A 128 -10.80 -0.90 -12.61
CA VAL A 128 -10.38 -0.93 -11.21
C VAL A 128 -9.67 -2.24 -10.88
N ARG A 129 -10.17 -3.38 -11.39
CA ARG A 129 -9.54 -4.69 -11.17
C ARG A 129 -8.18 -4.81 -11.85
N GLN A 130 -8.05 -4.29 -13.07
CA GLN A 130 -6.77 -4.25 -13.76
C GLN A 130 -5.78 -3.38 -13.00
N LEU A 131 -6.21 -2.20 -12.52
CA LEU A 131 -5.36 -1.31 -11.72
C LEU A 131 -4.84 -2.00 -10.46
N THR A 132 -5.66 -2.81 -9.77
CA THR A 132 -5.17 -3.57 -8.61
C THR A 132 -4.09 -4.58 -8.96
N ALA A 133 -4.26 -5.32 -10.07
CA ALA A 133 -3.29 -6.31 -10.51
C ALA A 133 -1.97 -5.65 -10.92
N ASP A 134 -2.05 -4.58 -11.72
CA ASP A 134 -0.90 -3.80 -12.17
C ASP A 134 -0.13 -3.21 -10.99
N SER A 135 -0.84 -2.75 -9.94
CA SER A 135 -0.23 -2.18 -8.74
C SER A 135 0.57 -3.23 -7.95
N VAL A 136 0.01 -4.44 -7.77
CA VAL A 136 0.73 -5.53 -7.09
C VAL A 136 1.94 -5.97 -7.92
N HIS A 137 1.81 -6.07 -9.25
CA HIS A 137 2.95 -6.36 -10.13
C HIS A 137 4.04 -5.29 -10.03
N LYS A 138 3.66 -4.01 -9.98
CA LYS A 138 4.60 -2.89 -9.80
C LYS A 138 5.35 -2.99 -8.47
N TRP A 139 4.67 -3.26 -7.36
CA TRP A 139 5.33 -3.41 -6.07
C TRP A 139 6.24 -4.63 -6.01
N ASN A 140 5.81 -5.77 -6.58
CA ASN A 140 6.67 -6.94 -6.66
C ASN A 140 7.93 -6.65 -7.50
N ALA A 141 7.81 -5.93 -8.62
CA ALA A 141 8.96 -5.52 -9.43
C ALA A 141 9.92 -4.59 -8.66
N PHE A 142 9.39 -3.65 -7.85
CA PHE A 142 10.18 -2.77 -7.00
C PHE A 142 11.06 -3.53 -6.00
N PHE A 143 10.50 -4.57 -5.35
CA PHE A 143 11.27 -5.43 -4.44
C PHE A 143 12.21 -6.36 -5.21
N ARG A 144 11.78 -6.85 -6.38
CA ARG A 144 12.58 -7.74 -7.23
C ARG A 144 13.89 -7.11 -7.68
N GLU A 145 13.84 -5.84 -8.14
CA GLU A 145 15.02 -5.08 -8.56
C GLU A 145 16.08 -4.99 -7.45
N ARG A 146 15.64 -4.75 -6.21
CA ARG A 146 16.53 -4.70 -5.04
C ARG A 146 17.10 -6.07 -4.71
N ILE A 147 16.27 -7.11 -4.78
CA ILE A 147 16.70 -8.49 -4.57
C ILE A 147 17.69 -8.95 -5.64
N ASP A 148 17.57 -8.50 -6.89
CA ASP A 148 18.58 -8.76 -7.94
C ASP A 148 19.93 -8.14 -7.59
N ALA A 149 19.95 -6.89 -7.14
CA ALA A 149 21.19 -6.23 -6.71
C ALA A 149 21.84 -6.96 -5.52
N ILE A 150 21.03 -7.45 -4.58
CA ILE A 150 21.50 -8.28 -3.46
C ILE A 150 22.11 -9.58 -3.99
N ALA A 151 21.39 -10.34 -4.80
CA ALA A 151 21.82 -11.65 -5.28
C ALA A 151 23.10 -11.57 -6.15
N ALA A 152 23.30 -10.45 -6.85
CA ALA A 152 24.52 -10.21 -7.63
C ALA A 152 25.76 -9.97 -6.75
N ALA A 153 25.60 -9.33 -5.59
CA ALA A 153 26.70 -9.06 -4.65
C ALA A 153 26.89 -10.20 -3.63
N HIS A 154 25.80 -10.83 -3.23
CA HIS A 154 25.71 -11.89 -2.23
C HIS A 154 24.83 -13.01 -2.78
N PRO A 155 25.40 -14.07 -3.37
CA PRO A 155 24.61 -15.22 -3.82
C PRO A 155 23.81 -15.82 -2.67
N PRO A 156 22.57 -16.31 -2.91
CA PRO A 156 21.76 -16.88 -1.85
C PRO A 156 22.38 -18.19 -1.34
N ALA A 157 22.29 -18.41 -0.02
CA ALA A 157 22.80 -19.60 0.65
C ALA A 157 22.06 -20.89 0.24
N GLU A 158 20.81 -20.76 -0.23
CA GLU A 158 19.98 -21.86 -0.72
C GLU A 158 19.30 -21.45 -2.04
N PRO A 159 18.98 -22.40 -2.94
CA PRO A 159 18.22 -22.10 -4.15
C PRO A 159 16.88 -21.45 -3.81
N VAL A 160 16.61 -20.28 -4.40
CA VAL A 160 15.37 -19.54 -4.20
C VAL A 160 14.89 -18.96 -5.54
N ASP A 161 13.58 -18.97 -5.75
CA ASP A 161 12.96 -18.20 -6.82
C ASP A 161 12.84 -16.75 -6.35
N LEU A 162 13.61 -15.86 -6.98
CA LEU A 162 13.68 -14.46 -6.57
C LEU A 162 12.41 -13.68 -6.90
N ASP A 163 11.60 -14.12 -7.87
CA ASP A 163 10.29 -13.52 -8.14
C ASP A 163 9.30 -13.88 -7.02
N GLN A 164 9.35 -15.13 -6.54
CA GLN A 164 8.56 -15.54 -5.37
C GLN A 164 9.04 -14.85 -4.09
N LEU A 165 10.34 -14.64 -3.93
CA LEU A 165 10.89 -13.91 -2.79
C LEU A 165 10.42 -12.46 -2.76
N ALA A 166 10.40 -11.78 -3.91
CA ALA A 166 9.88 -10.43 -4.02
C ALA A 166 8.37 -10.38 -3.74
N GLY A 167 7.60 -11.32 -4.31
CA GLY A 167 6.16 -11.45 -4.07
C GLY A 167 5.79 -11.78 -2.62
N MET A 168 6.70 -12.44 -1.88
CA MET A 168 6.50 -12.78 -0.47
C MET A 168 6.23 -11.53 0.38
N MET A 169 6.86 -10.40 0.06
CA MET A 169 6.65 -9.13 0.78
C MET A 169 5.19 -8.69 0.74
N SER A 170 4.56 -8.73 -0.44
CA SER A 170 3.14 -8.39 -0.61
C SER A 170 2.24 -9.31 0.23
N CYS A 171 2.50 -10.62 0.19
CA CYS A 171 1.76 -11.58 1.01
C CYS A 171 1.93 -11.34 2.52
N ILE A 172 3.14 -10.97 2.96
CA ILE A 172 3.44 -10.67 4.36
C ILE A 172 2.72 -9.40 4.82
N VAL A 173 2.71 -8.33 4.00
CA VAL A 173 2.01 -7.09 4.35
C VAL A 173 0.52 -7.32 4.44
N ASP A 174 -0.10 -7.89 3.40
CA ASP A 174 -1.54 -8.14 3.39
C ASP A 174 -1.95 -9.09 4.52
N GLY A 175 -1.23 -10.20 4.70
CA GLY A 175 -1.46 -11.14 5.79
C GLY A 175 -1.27 -10.49 7.16
N GLY A 176 -0.23 -9.68 7.33
CA GLY A 176 0.06 -8.94 8.55
C GLY A 176 -1.05 -7.95 8.90
N ILE A 177 -1.55 -7.18 7.93
CA ILE A 177 -2.68 -6.26 8.11
C ILE A 177 -3.94 -7.02 8.55
N ILE A 178 -4.28 -8.12 7.87
CA ILE A 178 -5.46 -8.92 8.17
C ILE A 178 -5.36 -9.53 9.57
N MET A 179 -4.20 -10.08 9.93
CA MET A 179 -3.98 -10.69 11.24
C MET A 179 -3.95 -9.66 12.37
N SER A 180 -3.32 -8.49 12.17
CA SER A 180 -3.37 -7.38 13.13
C SER A 180 -4.81 -7.00 13.46
N LYS A 181 -5.67 -6.86 12.45
CA LYS A 181 -7.09 -6.55 12.65
C LYS A 181 -7.87 -7.70 13.30
N THR A 182 -7.66 -8.92 12.83
CA THR A 182 -8.38 -10.11 13.31
C THR A 182 -8.12 -10.38 14.79
N LEU A 183 -6.88 -10.20 15.23
CA LEU A 183 -6.44 -10.50 16.58
C LEU A 183 -6.43 -9.28 17.50
N GLY A 184 -6.74 -8.08 16.98
CA GLY A 184 -6.70 -6.84 17.74
C GLY A 184 -5.31 -6.44 18.23
N ASP A 185 -4.25 -6.89 17.54
CA ASP A 185 -2.86 -6.60 17.88
C ASP A 185 -2.16 -5.88 16.71
N PRO A 186 -2.02 -4.55 16.75
CA PRO A 186 -1.39 -3.79 15.67
C PRO A 186 0.09 -4.11 15.49
N SER A 187 0.76 -4.72 16.49
CA SER A 187 2.18 -5.04 16.43
C SER A 187 2.51 -6.24 15.53
N ILE A 188 1.50 -7.01 15.08
CA ILE A 188 1.71 -8.20 14.24
C ILE A 188 2.38 -7.82 12.92
N LEU A 189 1.82 -6.87 12.16
CA LEU A 189 2.38 -6.43 10.88
C LEU A 189 3.88 -6.04 10.97
N PRO A 190 4.30 -5.09 11.83
CA PRO A 190 5.71 -4.72 11.90
C PRO A 190 6.62 -5.88 12.35
N LYS A 191 6.13 -6.78 13.23
CA LYS A 191 6.87 -8.01 13.60
C LYS A 191 7.06 -8.94 12.39
N GLN A 192 6.06 -9.12 11.54
CA GLN A 192 6.18 -9.94 10.33
C GLN A 192 7.17 -9.33 9.32
N ILE A 193 7.17 -8.01 9.16
CA ILE A 193 8.16 -7.31 8.31
C ILE A 193 9.59 -7.54 8.85
N LEU A 194 9.79 -7.48 10.17
CA LEU A 194 11.09 -7.76 10.79
C LEU A 194 11.51 -9.23 10.70
N LEU A 195 10.56 -10.17 10.71
CA LEU A 195 10.85 -11.58 10.44
C LEU A 195 11.27 -11.80 8.98
N PHE A 196 10.60 -11.16 8.03
CA PHE A 196 11.02 -11.17 6.62
C PHE A 196 12.41 -10.59 6.43
N ARG A 197 12.70 -9.45 7.07
CA ARG A 197 14.04 -8.87 7.12
C ARG A 197 15.07 -9.87 7.64
N SER A 198 14.73 -10.63 8.68
CA SER A 198 15.64 -11.63 9.26
C SER A 198 15.84 -12.82 8.33
N TYR A 199 14.79 -13.26 7.63
CA TYR A 199 14.85 -14.29 6.60
C TYR A 199 15.75 -13.88 5.42
N VAL A 200 15.54 -12.69 4.85
CA VAL A 200 16.40 -12.13 3.78
C VAL A 200 17.85 -12.04 4.24
N LYS A 201 18.09 -11.56 5.46
CA LYS A 201 19.43 -11.52 6.04
C LYS A 201 20.07 -12.91 6.09
N LEU A 202 19.37 -13.92 6.59
CA LEU A 202 19.91 -15.29 6.67
C LEU A 202 20.16 -15.89 5.29
N LEU A 203 19.32 -15.58 4.31
CA LEU A 203 19.42 -16.11 2.95
C LEU A 203 20.61 -15.54 2.18
N PHE A 204 20.99 -14.29 2.43
CA PHE A 204 22.05 -13.58 1.69
C PHE A 204 23.25 -13.18 2.55
N GLN A 205 23.32 -13.63 3.79
CA GLN A 205 24.52 -13.43 4.60
C GLN A 205 25.68 -14.26 4.02
N PRO A 206 26.88 -13.66 3.86
CA PRO A 206 28.06 -14.38 3.43
C PRO A 206 28.56 -15.40 4.45
#